data_AF-A0A2S9YDC5-F1
#
_entry.id   AF-A0A2S9YDC5-F1
#
_cell.length_a   1.000
_cell.length_b   1.000
_cell.length_c   1.000
_cell.angle_alpha   90.00
_cell.angle_beta   90.00
_cell.angle_gamma   90.00
#
_symmetry.space_group_name_H-M   'P 1'
#
loop_
_entity.id
_entity.type
_entity.pdbx_description
1 polymer ?
#
loop_
_entity_poly.entity_id
_entity_poly.type
_entity_poly.pdbx_seq_one_letter_code
_entity_poly.pdbx_strand_id
1 'polypeptide(L)'
;MNALRPLDPQTIFAATEALSGPGKFWFTRRCLMFELCRRRVWADPGPDIEACEREFEATLAAYEREHGSAGGLDRLIRPEQAIPGVGPAELEAHDLPADLFDYSIARVALFQRMDLCLMLIANGFHREIEIALTVPPEFPSHVWGRIRAQLDAGLRTTFLAIHDCSSASDAWLASIDEQLGGHEAAALFPVGLTVPWAYRLRIPVRGPQAAPPSAGPKAQLPAGSYALLEELTPLRAMRWIYRHVSRGAEDVGFG
;
A
#
# COMPACT_ATOMS: atom_id res chain seq x y z
N MET A 1 29.50 -9.14 4.95
CA MET A 1 28.23 -9.71 4.47
C MET A 1 27.73 -10.67 5.53
N ASN A 2 26.61 -10.37 6.20
CA ASN A 2 25.98 -11.32 7.10
C ASN A 2 25.44 -12.49 6.28
N ALA A 3 25.58 -13.72 6.78
CA ALA A 3 25.01 -14.89 6.12
C ALA A 3 23.49 -14.73 6.06
N LEU A 4 22.88 -14.94 4.89
CA LEU A 4 21.43 -14.89 4.72
C LEU A 4 20.79 -15.93 5.65
N ARG A 5 19.77 -15.52 6.42
CA ARG A 5 19.03 -16.42 7.30
C ARG A 5 18.14 -17.32 6.43
N PRO A 6 18.30 -18.65 6.44
CA PRO A 6 17.44 -19.52 5.64
C PRO A 6 15.99 -19.44 6.13
N LEU A 7 15.05 -19.36 5.19
CA LEU A 7 13.62 -19.41 5.46
C LEU A 7 13.14 -20.86 5.29
N ASP A 8 12.54 -21.43 6.34
CA ASP A 8 11.98 -22.77 6.30
C ASP A 8 10.69 -22.81 5.45
N PRO A 9 10.54 -23.75 4.50
CA PRO A 9 9.35 -23.82 3.63
C PRO A 9 8.03 -24.00 4.36
N GLN A 10 8.00 -24.79 5.44
CA GLN A 10 6.74 -24.98 6.20
C GLN A 10 6.31 -23.69 6.88
N THR A 11 7.28 -22.92 7.36
CA THR A 11 7.07 -21.61 7.96
C THR A 11 6.54 -20.60 6.94
N ILE A 12 7.11 -20.58 5.73
CA ILE A 12 6.61 -19.74 4.63
C ILE A 12 5.20 -20.14 4.24
N PHE A 13 4.93 -21.42 4.04
CA PHE A 13 3.59 -21.92 3.76
C PHE A 13 2.57 -21.51 4.84
N ALA A 14 2.91 -21.67 6.11
CA ALA A 14 2.03 -21.29 7.21
C ALA A 14 1.79 -19.77 7.32
N ALA A 15 2.78 -18.95 6.98
CA ALA A 15 2.65 -17.49 6.94
C ALA A 15 1.79 -17.03 5.76
N THR A 16 2.01 -17.60 4.58
CA THR A 16 1.26 -17.27 3.36
C THR A 16 -0.20 -17.70 3.45
N GLU A 17 -0.50 -18.87 4.02
CA GLU A 17 -1.86 -19.32 4.32
C GLU A 17 -2.56 -18.37 5.30
N ALA A 18 -1.87 -17.89 6.33
CA ALA A 18 -2.46 -16.95 7.30
C ALA A 18 -2.77 -15.57 6.69
N LEU A 19 -1.93 -15.10 5.76
CA LEU A 19 -2.14 -13.83 5.06
C LEU A 19 -3.24 -13.94 4.01
N SER A 20 -3.22 -15.01 3.24
CA SER A 20 -4.19 -15.27 2.16
C SER A 20 -5.57 -15.58 2.73
N GLY A 21 -5.63 -16.29 3.85
CA GLY A 21 -6.86 -16.73 4.49
C GLY A 21 -7.76 -17.55 3.55
N PRO A 22 -9.04 -17.78 3.92
CA PRO A 22 -9.97 -18.55 3.11
C PRO A 22 -10.30 -17.89 1.77
N GLY A 23 -10.13 -16.57 1.67
CA GLY A 23 -10.38 -15.79 0.45
C GLY A 23 -9.24 -15.83 -0.57
N LYS A 24 -8.11 -16.50 -0.25
CA LYS A 24 -6.90 -16.55 -1.10
C LYS A 24 -6.40 -15.15 -1.50
N PHE A 25 -6.42 -14.21 -0.56
CA PHE A 25 -6.03 -12.83 -0.80
C PHE A 25 -4.57 -12.72 -1.23
N TRP A 26 -4.32 -11.84 -2.19
CA TRP A 26 -2.96 -11.40 -2.52
C TRP A 26 -2.38 -10.58 -1.38
N PHE A 27 -1.06 -10.65 -1.19
CA PHE A 27 -0.34 -9.97 -0.11
C PHE A 27 1.00 -9.40 -0.57
N THR A 28 1.51 -8.38 0.13
CA THR A 28 2.80 -7.76 -0.18
C THR A 28 3.96 -8.46 0.54
N ARG A 29 5.20 -8.16 0.11
CA ARG A 29 6.42 -8.59 0.82
C ARG A 29 6.43 -8.12 2.26
N ARG A 30 6.03 -6.87 2.52
CA ARG A 30 5.99 -6.30 3.86
C ARG A 30 4.95 -7.01 4.75
N CYS A 31 3.78 -7.36 4.21
CA CYS A 31 2.82 -8.22 4.92
C CYS A 31 3.44 -9.58 5.31
N LEU A 32 4.18 -10.23 4.40
CA LEU A 32 4.88 -11.48 4.67
C LEU A 32 5.96 -11.32 5.74
N MET A 33 6.80 -10.29 5.63
CA MET A 33 7.82 -9.96 6.62
C MET A 33 7.20 -9.81 8.02
N PHE A 34 6.14 -9.00 8.16
CA PHE A 34 5.49 -8.80 9.44
C PHE A 34 4.77 -10.03 10.00
N GLU A 35 4.23 -10.90 9.13
CA GLU A 35 3.71 -12.20 9.57
C GLU A 35 4.83 -13.09 10.13
N LEU A 36 6.01 -13.09 9.49
CA LEU A 36 7.18 -13.82 9.99
C LEU A 36 7.75 -13.21 11.29
N CYS A 37 7.69 -11.88 11.45
CA CYS A 37 8.01 -11.21 12.72
C CYS A 37 7.05 -11.65 13.84
N ARG A 38 5.73 -11.68 13.57
CA ARG A 38 4.72 -12.15 14.53
C ARG A 38 4.94 -13.59 14.95
N ARG A 39 5.49 -14.42 14.07
CA ARG A 39 5.89 -15.81 14.32
C ARG A 39 7.27 -15.97 14.96
N ARG A 40 7.99 -14.86 15.19
CA ARG A 40 9.37 -14.83 15.73
C ARG A 40 10.41 -15.54 14.84
N VAL A 41 10.13 -15.62 13.55
CA VAL A 41 11.03 -16.22 12.54
C VAL A 41 11.90 -15.14 11.92
N TRP A 42 11.33 -13.95 11.73
CA TRP A 42 12.06 -12.75 11.34
C TRP A 42 12.25 -11.82 12.54
N ALA A 43 13.36 -11.08 12.56
CA ALA A 43 13.61 -10.12 13.61
C ALA A 43 12.64 -8.93 13.49
N ASP A 44 12.30 -8.35 14.63
CA ASP A 44 11.54 -7.10 14.63
C ASP A 44 12.34 -6.00 13.89
N PRO A 45 11.73 -5.27 12.93
CA PRO A 45 12.45 -4.28 12.13
C PRO A 45 12.97 -3.09 12.94
N GLY A 46 12.42 -2.83 14.13
CA GLY A 46 12.90 -1.75 15.00
C GLY A 46 12.91 -0.38 14.30
N PRO A 47 13.95 0.45 14.50
CA PRO A 47 13.99 1.80 13.94
C PRO A 47 14.41 1.88 12.47
N ASP A 48 15.10 0.87 11.92
CA ASP A 48 15.62 0.88 10.55
C ASP A 48 14.85 -0.13 9.67
N ILE A 49 13.63 0.26 9.32
CA ILE A 49 12.75 -0.57 8.49
C ILE A 49 13.37 -0.84 7.12
N GLU A 50 14.00 0.14 6.50
CA GLU A 50 14.54 0.01 5.15
C GLU A 50 15.68 -1.01 5.08
N ALA A 51 16.58 -1.02 6.08
CA ALA A 51 17.61 -2.05 6.14
C ALA A 51 17.02 -3.44 6.34
N CYS A 52 16.00 -3.57 7.22
CA CYS A 52 15.31 -4.83 7.45
C CYS A 52 14.60 -5.33 6.19
N GLU A 53 13.96 -4.43 5.43
CA GLU A 53 13.31 -4.75 4.16
C GLU A 53 14.30 -5.24 3.12
N ARG A 54 15.44 -4.55 2.93
CA ARG A 54 16.48 -5.00 2.00
C ARG A 54 17.03 -6.38 2.36
N GLU A 55 17.26 -6.64 3.64
CA GLU A 55 17.71 -7.96 4.10
C GLU A 55 16.65 -9.04 3.85
N PHE A 56 15.39 -8.71 4.13
CA PHE A 56 14.26 -9.61 3.90
C PHE A 56 14.08 -9.91 2.40
N GLU A 57 14.16 -8.91 1.54
CA GLU A 57 14.08 -9.06 0.08
C GLU A 57 15.19 -9.95 -0.47
N ALA A 58 16.44 -9.74 -0.03
CA ALA A 58 17.56 -10.58 -0.44
C ALA A 58 17.38 -12.04 0.00
N THR A 59 16.83 -12.24 1.20
CA THR A 59 16.55 -13.56 1.76
C THR A 59 15.39 -14.25 1.03
N LEU A 60 14.31 -13.53 0.77
CA LEU A 60 13.15 -14.02 0.04
C LEU A 60 13.52 -14.38 -1.40
N ALA A 61 14.35 -13.57 -2.07
CA ALA A 61 14.86 -13.88 -3.41
C ALA A 61 15.74 -15.15 -3.42
N ALA A 62 16.52 -15.40 -2.36
CA ALA A 62 17.26 -16.64 -2.22
C ALA A 62 16.32 -17.85 -2.05
N TYR A 63 15.29 -17.73 -1.21
CA TYR A 63 14.25 -18.74 -1.03
C TYR A 63 13.49 -19.04 -2.34
N GLU A 64 13.10 -18.01 -3.09
CA GLU A 64 12.42 -18.18 -4.39
C GLU A 64 13.28 -18.92 -5.42
N ARG A 65 14.60 -18.67 -5.45
CA ARG A 65 15.52 -19.41 -6.33
C ARG A 65 15.64 -20.88 -5.95
N GLU A 66 15.60 -21.20 -4.66
CA GLU A 66 15.75 -22.57 -4.17
C GLU A 66 14.48 -23.40 -4.38
N HIS A 67 13.30 -22.82 -4.15
CA HIS A 67 12.04 -23.55 -4.13
C HIS A 67 11.12 -23.29 -5.33
N GLY A 68 11.39 -22.27 -6.14
CA GLY A 68 10.60 -21.91 -7.31
C GLY A 68 9.10 -21.75 -7.00
N SER A 69 8.26 -22.20 -7.93
CA SER A 69 6.79 -22.15 -7.78
C SER A 69 6.24 -23.07 -6.68
N ALA A 70 7.00 -24.08 -6.26
CA ALA A 70 6.59 -24.95 -5.14
C ALA A 70 6.76 -24.28 -3.77
N GLY A 71 7.36 -23.09 -3.70
CA GLY A 71 7.67 -22.38 -2.45
C GLY A 71 6.47 -21.74 -1.74
N GLY A 72 5.25 -21.87 -2.26
CA GLY A 72 4.03 -21.35 -1.61
C GLY A 72 3.84 -19.83 -1.71
N LEU A 73 4.47 -19.18 -2.71
CA LEU A 73 4.47 -17.72 -2.90
C LEU A 73 3.62 -17.26 -4.09
N ASP A 74 2.61 -18.05 -4.47
CA ASP A 74 1.77 -17.80 -5.65
C ASP A 74 0.96 -16.49 -5.55
N ARG A 75 0.63 -16.08 -4.32
CA ARG A 75 -0.19 -14.88 -4.03
C ARG A 75 0.64 -13.67 -3.56
N LEU A 76 1.96 -13.77 -3.65
CA LEU A 76 2.84 -12.64 -3.36
C LEU A 76 2.82 -11.63 -4.51
N ILE A 77 2.52 -10.37 -4.19
CA ILE A 77 2.66 -9.24 -5.11
C ILE A 77 4.14 -9.00 -5.39
N ARG A 78 4.46 -8.88 -6.68
CA ARG A 78 5.80 -8.63 -7.20
C ARG A 78 5.78 -7.33 -8.01
N PRO A 79 5.94 -6.17 -7.38
CA PRO A 79 5.89 -4.88 -8.07
C PRO A 79 6.88 -4.83 -9.23
N GLU A 80 8.04 -5.47 -9.11
CA GLU A 80 9.03 -5.60 -10.18
C GLU A 80 8.53 -6.27 -11.46
N GLN A 81 7.47 -7.08 -11.37
CA GLN A 81 6.77 -7.64 -12.52
C GLN A 81 5.70 -6.71 -13.08
N ALA A 82 5.42 -5.60 -12.40
CA ALA A 82 4.38 -4.63 -12.73
C ALA A 82 4.91 -3.22 -13.08
N ILE A 83 6.23 -2.99 -13.07
CA ILE A 83 6.85 -1.64 -13.26
C ILE A 83 6.97 -1.23 -14.75
N PRO A 84 7.44 0.00 -15.05
CA PRO A 84 6.70 1.12 -15.62
C PRO A 84 6.81 1.18 -17.16
N GLY A 85 5.81 1.79 -17.80
CA GLY A 85 5.73 1.82 -19.27
C GLY A 85 4.86 0.71 -19.87
N VAL A 86 4.22 -0.09 -19.01
CA VAL A 86 3.25 -1.13 -19.38
C VAL A 86 2.15 -0.53 -20.25
N GLY A 87 2.19 -0.86 -21.53
CA GLY A 87 1.15 -0.50 -22.50
C GLY A 87 -0.07 -1.41 -22.33
N PRO A 88 -1.20 -1.07 -22.98
CA PRO A 88 -2.42 -1.88 -22.93
C PRO A 88 -2.22 -3.38 -23.22
N ALA A 89 -1.30 -3.72 -24.13
CA ALA A 89 -0.98 -5.10 -24.51
C ALA A 89 -0.25 -5.90 -23.42
N GLU A 90 0.55 -5.24 -22.58
CA GLU A 90 1.26 -5.91 -21.48
C GLU A 90 0.33 -6.07 -20.27
N LEU A 91 -0.63 -5.16 -20.08
CA LEU A 91 -1.71 -5.34 -19.10
C LEU A 91 -2.58 -6.57 -19.41
N GLU A 92 -2.91 -6.79 -20.70
CA GLU A 92 -3.60 -8.01 -21.15
C GLU A 92 -2.77 -9.28 -20.92
N ALA A 93 -1.44 -9.22 -21.11
CA ALA A 93 -0.54 -10.37 -20.90
C ALA A 93 -0.37 -10.74 -19.41
N HIS A 94 -0.55 -9.77 -18.51
CA HIS A 94 -0.54 -9.97 -17.06
C HIS A 94 -1.92 -10.34 -16.48
N ASP A 95 -2.91 -10.61 -17.34
CA ASP A 95 -4.29 -10.96 -16.97
C ASP A 95 -4.94 -9.89 -16.07
N LEU A 96 -4.46 -8.65 -16.18
CA LEU A 96 -5.06 -7.50 -15.51
C LEU A 96 -6.19 -6.99 -16.41
N PRO A 97 -7.44 -6.97 -15.94
CA PRO A 97 -8.60 -6.58 -16.75
C PRO A 97 -8.41 -5.17 -17.32
N ALA A 98 -8.64 -4.99 -18.62
CA ALA A 98 -8.61 -3.67 -19.27
C ALA A 98 -9.60 -2.67 -18.63
N ASP A 99 -10.62 -3.16 -17.94
CA ASP A 99 -11.62 -2.38 -17.20
C ASP A 99 -11.07 -1.64 -15.98
N LEU A 100 -9.87 -2.01 -15.49
CA LEU A 100 -9.24 -1.47 -14.27
C LEU A 100 -9.17 0.05 -14.24
N PHE A 101 -9.23 0.71 -15.40
CA PHE A 101 -8.96 2.13 -15.58
C PHE A 101 -10.07 2.92 -16.28
N ASP A 102 -11.24 2.31 -16.52
CA ASP A 102 -12.42 2.97 -17.09
C ASP A 102 -13.42 3.47 -16.02
N TYR A 103 -13.08 3.28 -14.74
CA TYR A 103 -13.85 3.81 -13.62
C TYR A 103 -13.74 5.34 -13.52
N SER A 104 -14.78 5.99 -12.98
CA SER A 104 -14.93 7.45 -12.94
C SER A 104 -13.67 8.14 -12.40
N ILE A 105 -12.93 8.85 -13.27
CA ILE A 105 -11.72 9.60 -12.87
C ILE A 105 -12.07 10.73 -11.88
N ALA A 106 -13.35 11.07 -11.72
CA ALA A 106 -13.84 11.95 -10.65
C ALA A 106 -13.36 11.53 -9.25
N ARG A 107 -12.99 10.25 -9.05
CA ARG A 107 -12.40 9.75 -7.81
C ARG A 107 -11.12 8.97 -8.11
N VAL A 108 -10.05 9.31 -7.40
CA VAL A 108 -8.74 8.69 -7.56
C VAL A 108 -8.17 8.36 -6.18
N ALA A 109 -7.84 7.10 -5.92
CA ALA A 109 -7.06 6.72 -4.74
C ALA A 109 -5.56 6.75 -5.09
N LEU A 110 -4.83 7.60 -4.38
CA LEU A 110 -3.38 7.73 -4.50
C LEU A 110 -2.72 6.86 -3.44
N PHE A 111 -1.80 5.99 -3.84
CA PHE A 111 -1.03 5.17 -2.91
C PHE A 111 0.41 5.66 -2.86
N GLN A 112 0.95 5.75 -1.64
CA GLN A 112 2.37 6.01 -1.44
C GLN A 112 3.25 4.83 -1.89
N ARG A 113 2.73 3.59 -1.81
CA ARG A 113 3.47 2.37 -2.14
C ARG A 113 2.81 1.56 -3.25
N MET A 114 3.65 1.11 -4.19
CA MET A 114 3.22 0.33 -5.36
C MET A 114 2.68 -1.06 -4.99
N ASP A 115 3.35 -1.77 -4.09
CA ASP A 115 2.93 -3.10 -3.63
C ASP A 115 1.53 -3.07 -3.01
N LEU A 116 1.23 -2.05 -2.20
CA LEU A 116 -0.10 -1.88 -1.62
C LEU A 116 -1.17 -1.58 -2.67
N CYS A 117 -0.88 -0.69 -3.63
CA CYS A 117 -1.78 -0.40 -4.76
C CYS A 117 -2.10 -1.67 -5.55
N LEU A 118 -1.07 -2.41 -5.95
CA LEU A 118 -1.19 -3.66 -6.72
C LEU A 118 -1.90 -4.74 -5.91
N MET A 119 -1.68 -4.82 -4.60
CA MET A 119 -2.42 -5.73 -3.73
C MET A 119 -3.93 -5.43 -3.77
N LEU A 120 -4.33 -4.15 -3.73
CA LEU A 120 -5.74 -3.78 -3.82
C LEU A 120 -6.33 -4.07 -5.21
N ILE A 121 -5.55 -3.81 -6.27
CA ILE A 121 -5.92 -4.17 -7.65
C ILE A 121 -6.15 -5.68 -7.78
N ALA A 122 -5.18 -6.50 -7.38
CA ALA A 122 -5.20 -7.95 -7.52
C ALA A 122 -6.33 -8.62 -6.70
N ASN A 123 -6.78 -7.95 -5.64
CA ASN A 123 -7.91 -8.37 -4.83
C ASN A 123 -9.26 -7.76 -5.28
N GLY A 124 -9.30 -7.04 -6.41
CA GLY A 124 -10.54 -6.56 -7.03
C GLY A 124 -11.15 -5.29 -6.42
N PHE A 125 -10.43 -4.56 -5.58
CA PHE A 125 -10.94 -3.42 -4.81
C PHE A 125 -11.58 -2.33 -5.67
N HIS A 126 -10.96 -1.98 -6.79
CA HIS A 126 -11.41 -0.94 -7.72
C HIS A 126 -12.82 -1.21 -8.29
N ARG A 127 -13.19 -2.49 -8.48
CA ARG A 127 -14.50 -2.89 -9.02
C ARG A 127 -15.64 -2.68 -8.02
N GLU A 128 -15.33 -2.76 -6.72
CA GLU A 128 -16.34 -2.64 -5.68
C GLU A 128 -16.75 -1.19 -5.40
N ILE A 129 -15.85 -0.22 -5.64
CA ILE A 129 -16.07 1.19 -5.27
C ILE A 129 -15.97 2.18 -6.43
N GLU A 130 -15.74 1.70 -7.67
CA GLU A 130 -15.64 2.50 -8.89
C GLU A 130 -14.68 3.69 -8.76
N ILE A 131 -13.44 3.41 -8.35
CA ILE A 131 -12.38 4.41 -8.18
C ILE A 131 -11.17 4.07 -9.05
N ALA A 132 -10.47 5.08 -9.56
CA ALA A 132 -9.16 4.88 -10.17
C ALA A 132 -8.09 4.67 -9.09
N LEU A 133 -7.26 3.64 -9.22
CA LEU A 133 -6.12 3.38 -8.31
C LEU A 133 -4.81 3.79 -9.00
N THR A 134 -3.97 4.57 -8.33
CA THR A 134 -2.71 5.05 -8.91
C THR A 134 -1.64 5.31 -7.85
N VAL A 135 -0.39 5.32 -8.30
CA VAL A 135 0.81 5.71 -7.56
C VAL A 135 1.43 6.89 -8.31
N PRO A 136 1.40 8.10 -7.75
CA PRO A 136 2.07 9.25 -8.35
C PRO A 136 3.60 9.12 -8.36
N PRO A 137 4.30 9.66 -9.37
CA PRO A 137 3.80 10.03 -10.71
C PRO A 137 3.79 8.85 -11.71
N GLU A 138 4.07 7.64 -11.24
CA GLU A 138 4.71 6.58 -12.02
C GLU A 138 3.75 5.55 -12.62
N PHE A 139 2.58 5.34 -12.02
CA PHE A 139 1.75 4.18 -12.39
C PHE A 139 0.26 4.35 -12.08
N PRO A 140 -0.64 3.99 -13.01
CA PRO A 140 -0.36 3.72 -14.42
C PRO A 140 -0.10 5.02 -15.17
N SER A 141 0.91 5.04 -16.04
CA SER A 141 1.30 6.24 -16.81
C SER A 141 0.15 6.79 -17.66
N HIS A 142 -0.67 5.91 -18.25
CA HIS A 142 -1.82 6.30 -19.07
C HIS A 142 -2.97 6.93 -18.26
N VAL A 143 -3.11 6.60 -16.98
CA VAL A 143 -4.12 7.19 -16.09
C VAL A 143 -3.78 8.64 -15.77
N TRP A 144 -2.49 8.95 -15.55
CA TRP A 144 -2.05 10.32 -15.25
C TRP A 144 -2.29 11.30 -16.39
N GLY A 145 -2.15 10.85 -17.64
CA GLY A 145 -2.52 11.67 -18.80
C GLY A 145 -4.01 12.04 -18.80
N ARG A 146 -4.89 11.08 -18.48
CA ARG A 146 -6.34 11.32 -18.37
C ARG A 146 -6.68 12.24 -17.18
N ILE A 147 -6.07 12.03 -16.02
CA ILE A 147 -6.24 12.89 -14.84
C ILE A 147 -5.86 14.34 -15.18
N ARG A 148 -4.70 14.57 -15.80
CA ARG A 148 -4.28 15.92 -16.21
C ARG A 148 -5.26 16.56 -17.18
N ALA A 149 -5.68 15.82 -18.22
CA ALA A 149 -6.67 16.33 -19.17
C ALA A 149 -8.00 16.72 -18.51
N GLN A 150 -8.45 16.00 -17.47
CA GLN A 150 -9.65 16.37 -16.70
C GLN A 150 -9.45 17.63 -15.87
N LEU A 151 -8.30 17.72 -15.18
CA LEU A 151 -7.97 18.90 -14.38
C LEU A 151 -7.82 20.15 -15.26
N ASP A 152 -7.21 20.02 -16.44
CA ASP A 152 -7.07 21.09 -17.43
C ASP A 152 -8.43 21.52 -18.01
N ALA A 153 -9.37 20.57 -18.14
CA ALA A 153 -10.75 20.84 -18.53
C ALA A 153 -11.60 21.43 -17.38
N GLY A 154 -11.04 21.64 -16.18
CA GLY A 154 -11.75 22.16 -15.01
C GLY A 154 -12.73 21.18 -14.38
N LEU A 155 -12.62 19.88 -14.69
CA LEU A 155 -13.49 18.85 -14.12
C LEU A 155 -13.05 18.52 -12.69
N ARG A 156 -14.03 18.52 -11.78
CA ARG A 156 -13.78 18.21 -10.37
C ARG A 156 -13.28 16.78 -10.21
N THR A 157 -12.17 16.65 -9.50
CA THR A 157 -11.53 15.37 -9.21
C THR A 157 -11.17 15.30 -7.73
N THR A 158 -11.65 14.25 -7.07
CA THR A 158 -11.37 13.96 -5.67
C THR A 158 -10.23 12.95 -5.57
N PHE A 159 -9.15 13.34 -4.90
CA PHE A 159 -8.00 12.49 -4.64
C PHE A 159 -8.03 12.02 -3.18
N LEU A 160 -8.00 10.70 -2.98
CA LEU A 160 -7.96 10.06 -1.67
C LEU A 160 -6.56 9.51 -1.45
N ALA A 161 -5.74 10.19 -0.65
CA ALA A 161 -4.36 9.82 -0.42
C ALA A 161 -4.23 8.77 0.69
N ILE A 162 -3.85 7.56 0.33
CA ILE A 162 -3.61 6.42 1.21
C ILE A 162 -2.10 6.34 1.49
N HIS A 163 -1.76 6.58 2.74
CA HIS A 163 -0.37 6.63 3.21
C HIS A 163 -0.20 5.94 4.56
N ASP A 164 1.06 5.64 4.90
CA ASP A 164 1.45 5.17 6.22
C ASP A 164 1.46 6.32 7.23
N CYS A 165 1.70 6.04 8.52
CA CYS A 165 1.93 7.08 9.51
C CYS A 165 3.44 7.27 9.67
N SER A 166 4.03 8.25 8.97
CA SER A 166 5.47 8.52 9.02
C SER A 166 5.81 9.91 8.49
N SER A 167 7.00 10.43 8.81
CA SER A 167 7.48 11.69 8.23
C SER A 167 7.66 11.63 6.71
N ALA A 168 7.94 10.44 6.15
CA ALA A 168 7.99 10.23 4.70
C ALA A 168 6.60 10.41 4.06
N SER A 169 5.53 10.08 4.79
CA SER A 169 4.16 10.29 4.35
C SER A 169 3.78 11.76 4.32
N ASP A 170 4.23 12.54 5.33
CA ASP A 170 4.02 13.99 5.35
C ASP A 170 4.70 14.67 4.15
N ALA A 171 5.96 14.30 3.87
CA ALA A 171 6.70 14.82 2.73
C ALA A 171 6.05 14.41 1.39
N TRP A 172 5.58 13.17 1.28
CA TRP A 172 4.86 12.69 0.11
C TRP A 172 3.56 13.47 -0.11
N LEU A 173 2.73 13.66 0.92
CA LEU A 173 1.49 14.44 0.82
C LEU A 173 1.76 15.88 0.36
N ALA A 174 2.77 16.54 0.92
CA ALA A 174 3.18 17.88 0.50
C ALA A 174 3.56 17.92 -0.99
N SER A 175 4.26 16.90 -1.49
CA SER A 175 4.61 16.83 -2.92
C SER A 175 3.39 16.62 -3.82
N ILE A 176 2.37 15.89 -3.36
CA ILE A 176 1.12 15.71 -4.12
C ILE A 176 0.32 17.02 -4.14
N ASP A 177 0.23 17.70 -2.99
CA ASP A 177 -0.43 19.00 -2.89
C ASP A 177 0.22 20.03 -3.82
N GLU A 178 1.57 20.07 -3.88
CA GLU A 178 2.31 20.90 -4.82
C GLU A 178 2.02 20.53 -6.29
N GLN A 179 1.99 19.24 -6.63
CA GLN A 179 1.69 18.77 -7.99
C GLN A 179 0.27 19.10 -8.45
N LEU A 180 -0.70 19.06 -7.54
CA LEU A 180 -2.10 19.43 -7.81
C LEU A 180 -2.33 20.95 -7.69
N GLY A 181 -1.36 21.67 -7.12
CA GLY A 181 -1.37 23.11 -6.97
C GLY A 181 -1.58 23.81 -8.30
N GLY A 182 -2.53 24.75 -8.33
CA GLY A 182 -2.95 25.46 -9.54
C GLY A 182 -4.19 24.88 -10.23
N HIS A 183 -4.66 23.69 -9.82
CA HIS A 183 -5.93 23.13 -10.29
C HIS A 183 -7.03 23.30 -9.23
N GLU A 184 -7.85 24.35 -9.34
CA GLU A 184 -8.98 24.61 -8.40
C GLU A 184 -10.00 23.47 -8.35
N ALA A 185 -10.04 22.63 -9.37
CA ALA A 185 -10.93 21.47 -9.47
C ALA A 185 -10.39 20.21 -8.76
N ALA A 186 -9.13 20.22 -8.30
CA ALA A 186 -8.54 19.13 -7.54
C ALA A 186 -8.82 19.29 -6.04
N ALA A 187 -9.33 18.23 -5.41
CA ALA A 187 -9.53 18.19 -3.97
C ALA A 187 -8.80 16.98 -3.38
N LEU A 188 -7.77 17.21 -2.57
CA LEU A 188 -6.95 16.19 -1.93
C LEU A 188 -7.43 15.92 -0.49
N PHE A 189 -7.73 14.66 -0.20
CA PHE A 189 -8.14 14.19 1.12
C PHE A 189 -7.19 13.08 1.62
N PRO A 190 -6.39 13.34 2.67
CA PRO A 190 -5.61 12.31 3.33
C PRO A 190 -6.54 11.31 4.03
N VAL A 191 -6.53 10.05 3.58
CA VAL A 191 -7.28 8.92 4.16
C VAL A 191 -6.34 7.84 4.71
N GLY A 192 -5.07 8.18 4.93
CA GLY A 192 -4.04 7.27 5.41
C GLY A 192 -4.03 7.03 6.91
N LEU A 193 -3.07 6.23 7.35
CA LEU A 193 -2.91 5.85 8.74
C LEU A 193 -2.46 7.08 9.56
N THR A 194 -3.20 7.37 10.62
CA THR A 194 -2.83 8.40 11.61
C THR A 194 -2.45 7.75 12.94
N VAL A 195 -1.83 8.52 13.84
CA VAL A 195 -1.51 8.05 15.20
C VAL A 195 -2.74 7.46 15.90
N PRO A 196 -3.89 8.17 16.02
CA PRO A 196 -5.09 7.59 16.63
C PRO A 196 -5.55 6.27 15.98
N TRP A 197 -5.43 6.16 14.65
CA TRP A 197 -5.79 4.94 13.93
C TRP A 197 -4.82 3.80 14.18
N ALA A 198 -3.50 4.05 14.20
CA ALA A 198 -2.50 3.04 14.53
C ALA A 198 -2.81 2.40 15.90
N TYR A 199 -3.12 3.21 16.92
CA TYR A 199 -3.55 2.72 18.24
C TYR A 199 -4.85 1.91 18.17
N ARG A 200 -5.88 2.43 17.52
CA ARG A 200 -7.18 1.75 17.42
C ARG A 200 -7.08 0.40 16.69
N LEU A 201 -6.19 0.32 15.70
CA LEU A 201 -5.94 -0.88 14.91
C LEU A 201 -4.95 -1.84 15.56
N ARG A 202 -4.32 -1.41 16.67
CA ARG A 202 -3.23 -2.10 17.37
C ARG A 202 -2.02 -2.35 16.47
N ILE A 203 -1.73 -1.39 15.61
CA ILE A 203 -0.49 -1.35 14.83
C ILE A 203 0.59 -0.76 15.73
N PRO A 204 1.73 -1.46 15.94
CA PRO A 204 2.88 -0.92 16.66
C PRO A 204 3.38 0.39 16.06
N VAL A 205 3.65 1.36 16.94
CA VAL A 205 4.47 2.53 16.58
C VAL A 205 5.92 2.18 16.87
N ARG A 206 6.76 2.28 15.85
CA ARG A 206 8.18 1.91 15.86
C ARG A 206 9.04 3.14 15.63
N GLY A 207 10.33 3.07 15.96
CA GLY A 207 11.29 4.15 15.74
C GLY A 207 12.17 4.45 16.94
N PRO A 208 13.22 5.27 16.75
CA PRO A 208 14.22 5.59 17.77
C PRO A 208 13.64 6.34 18.97
N GLN A 209 12.49 7.00 18.80
CA GLN A 209 11.79 7.75 19.82
C GLN A 209 10.36 7.24 20.05
N ALA A 210 10.11 5.95 19.80
CA ALA A 210 8.81 5.34 20.00
C ALA A 210 8.40 5.41 21.49
N ALA A 211 7.73 6.48 21.86
CA ALA A 211 7.06 6.68 23.13
C ALA A 211 5.54 6.71 22.89
N PRO A 212 4.71 6.37 23.89
CA PRO A 212 3.27 6.62 23.77
C PRO A 212 3.05 8.11 23.48
N PRO A 213 2.40 8.48 22.36
CA PRO A 213 2.17 9.87 22.02
C PRO A 213 1.20 10.47 23.03
N SER A 214 1.28 11.79 23.19
CA SER A 214 0.31 12.52 23.99
C SER A 214 -1.11 12.25 23.45
N ALA A 215 -2.02 11.83 24.34
CA ALA A 215 -3.39 11.55 23.96
C ALA A 215 -4.05 12.85 23.48
N GLY A 216 -4.37 12.94 22.20
CA GLY A 216 -5.06 14.10 21.64
C GLY A 216 -5.27 14.01 20.13
N PRO A 217 -6.22 14.79 19.59
CA PRO A 217 -6.53 14.83 18.15
C PRO A 217 -5.38 15.40 17.29
N LYS A 218 -4.36 16.02 17.91
CA LYS A 218 -3.13 16.51 17.27
C LYS A 218 -1.89 15.68 17.64
N ALA A 219 -2.07 14.44 18.07
CA ALA A 219 -0.96 13.55 18.40
C ALA A 219 -0.06 13.35 17.16
N GLN A 220 1.16 13.88 17.22
CA GLN A 220 2.18 13.69 16.20
C GLN A 220 3.10 12.53 16.59
N LEU A 221 3.61 11.81 15.59
CA LEU A 221 4.67 10.84 15.82
C LEU A 221 5.95 11.59 16.18
N PRO A 222 6.72 11.10 17.17
CA PRO A 222 8.08 11.57 17.40
C PRO A 222 8.93 11.39 16.14
N ALA A 223 9.95 12.24 15.96
CA ALA A 223 10.79 12.21 14.77
C ALA A 223 11.42 10.83 14.55
N GLY A 224 11.37 10.34 13.31
CA GLY A 224 11.85 9.00 12.94
C GLY A 224 10.94 7.84 13.39
N SER A 225 9.80 8.13 14.02
CA SER A 225 8.82 7.10 14.35
C SER A 225 7.85 6.86 13.20
N TYR A 226 7.32 5.64 13.11
CA TYR A 226 6.42 5.23 12.05
C TYR A 226 5.42 4.14 12.50
N ALA A 227 4.32 4.03 11.77
CA ALA A 227 3.40 2.89 11.81
C ALA A 227 2.94 2.59 10.37
N LEU A 228 2.87 1.31 9.99
CA LEU A 228 2.66 0.90 8.60
C LEU A 228 1.35 0.13 8.44
N LEU A 229 0.62 0.40 7.36
CA LEU A 229 -0.65 -0.27 7.06
C LEU A 229 -0.48 -1.79 6.86
N GLU A 230 0.65 -2.21 6.30
CA GLU A 230 0.94 -3.62 6.00
C GLU A 230 1.30 -4.47 7.23
N GLU A 231 1.34 -3.88 8.43
CA GLU A 231 1.26 -4.66 9.67
C GLU A 231 -0.12 -5.29 9.88
N LEU A 232 -1.15 -4.78 9.18
CA LEU A 232 -2.43 -5.45 9.05
C LEU A 232 -2.34 -6.61 8.06
N THR A 233 -3.15 -7.64 8.27
CA THR A 233 -3.37 -8.64 7.22
C THR A 233 -4.06 -8.00 6.01
N PRO A 234 -3.89 -8.53 4.79
CA PRO A 234 -4.47 -7.96 3.57
C PRO A 234 -5.97 -7.66 3.70
N LEU A 235 -6.75 -8.63 4.20
CA LEU A 235 -8.18 -8.45 4.43
C LEU A 235 -8.49 -7.30 5.41
N ARG A 236 -7.71 -7.15 6.48
CA ARG A 236 -7.90 -6.06 7.45
C ARG A 236 -7.54 -4.71 6.85
N ALA A 237 -6.44 -4.63 6.09
CA ALA A 237 -6.04 -3.43 5.38
C ALA A 237 -7.12 -3.00 4.38
N MET A 238 -7.57 -3.91 3.51
CA MET A 238 -8.61 -3.61 2.51
C MET A 238 -9.93 -3.18 3.15
N ARG A 239 -10.41 -3.88 4.19
CA ARG A 239 -11.63 -3.46 4.91
C ARG A 239 -11.49 -2.09 5.55
N TRP A 240 -10.31 -1.79 6.08
CA TRP A 240 -10.05 -0.49 6.67
C TRP A 240 -10.03 0.60 5.59
N ILE A 241 -9.29 0.41 4.49
CA ILE A 241 -9.23 1.35 3.36
C ILE A 241 -10.63 1.53 2.75
N TYR A 242 -11.34 0.45 2.45
CA TYR A 242 -12.71 0.48 1.91
C TYR A 242 -13.60 1.42 2.73
N ARG A 243 -13.63 1.20 4.05
CA ARG A 243 -14.48 1.98 4.96
C ARG A 243 -14.10 3.46 5.01
N HIS A 244 -12.82 3.80 4.83
CA HIS A 244 -12.36 5.19 4.87
C HIS A 244 -12.52 5.89 3.53
N VAL A 245 -12.34 5.16 2.43
CA VAL A 245 -12.62 5.64 1.08
C VAL A 245 -14.12 5.83 0.87
N SER A 246 -14.96 4.88 1.32
CA SER A 246 -16.41 4.97 1.20
C SER A 246 -17.01 6.08 2.08
N ARG A 247 -16.53 6.23 3.33
CA ARG A 247 -16.97 7.32 4.23
C ARG A 247 -16.42 8.67 3.83
N GLY A 248 -15.17 8.71 3.36
CA GLY A 248 -14.57 9.90 2.80
C GLY A 248 -15.46 10.44 1.68
N ALA A 249 -16.00 9.56 0.82
CA ALA A 249 -16.96 9.96 -0.20
C ALA A 249 -18.27 10.54 0.36
N GLU A 250 -18.83 9.96 1.43
CA GLU A 250 -20.04 10.47 2.10
C GLU A 250 -19.81 11.87 2.75
N ASP A 251 -18.68 12.05 3.45
CA ASP A 251 -18.36 13.27 4.21
C ASP A 251 -18.06 14.50 3.33
N VAL A 252 -17.70 14.32 2.05
CA VAL A 252 -17.54 15.45 1.09
C VAL A 252 -18.89 15.96 0.54
N GLY A 253 -20.01 15.55 1.14
CA GLY A 253 -21.35 16.06 0.81
C GLY A 253 -22.03 15.30 -0.33
N PHE A 254 -21.86 13.98 -0.37
CA PHE A 254 -22.51 13.13 -1.37
C PHE A 254 -23.53 12.21 -0.70
N GLY A 255 -24.79 12.66 -0.74
CA GLY A 255 -26.01 11.88 -0.61
C GLY A 255 -27.01 12.34 -1.68
#